data_AF-C7XP29-F1
#
_entry.id   AF-C7XP29-F1
#
_cell.length_a   1.000
_cell.length_b   1.000
_cell.length_c   1.000
_cell.angle_alpha   90.00
_cell.angle_beta   90.00
_cell.angle_gamma   90.00
#
_symmetry.space_group_name_H-M   'P 1'
#
loop_
_entity.id
_entity.type
_entity.pdbx_description
1 polymer ?
#
loop_
_entity_poly.entity_id
_entity_poly.type
_entity_poly.pdbx_seq_one_letter_code
_entity_poly.pdbx_strand_id
1 'polypeptide(L)'
;MFESWSETLYDETFSDMFDALVAEYKNGEITVEQLKMNLAEQQQILLNAFTEGEVKSTYCNAMVDAHQYVLALINNGKIVRE
;
A
#
# COMPACT_ATOMS: atom_id res chain seq x y z
N MET A 1 19.76 9.08 -14.43
CA MET A 1 18.42 9.69 -14.58
C MET A 1 18.10 10.29 -13.23
N PHE A 2 17.74 11.57 -13.16
CA PHE A 2 17.27 12.12 -11.89
C PHE A 2 15.85 11.60 -11.67
N GLU A 3 15.58 10.99 -10.52
CA GLU A 3 14.22 10.64 -10.11
C GLU A 3 13.40 11.94 -9.99
N SER A 4 12.18 11.88 -10.51
CA SER A 4 11.20 12.93 -10.32
C SER A 4 10.69 12.93 -8.88
N TRP A 5 10.22 14.09 -8.39
CA TRP A 5 9.61 14.18 -7.06
C TRP A 5 8.45 13.19 -6.88
N SER A 6 7.74 12.87 -7.95
CA SER A 6 6.62 11.92 -7.96
C SER A 6 7.09 10.47 -7.81
N GLU A 7 8.22 10.11 -8.43
CA GLU A 7 8.84 8.78 -8.27
C GLU A 7 9.35 8.62 -6.83
N THR A 8 10.08 9.62 -6.31
CA THR A 8 10.56 9.59 -4.92
C THR A 8 9.41 9.48 -3.93
N LEU A 9 8.36 10.30 -4.08
CA LEU A 9 7.19 10.24 -3.19
C LEU A 9 6.50 8.87 -3.26
N TYR A 10 6.35 8.32 -4.47
CA TYR A 10 5.74 7.01 -4.66
C TYR A 10 6.57 5.92 -3.98
N ASP A 11 7.87 5.86 -4.27
CA ASP A 11 8.77 4.79 -3.79
C ASP A 11 8.93 4.81 -2.28
N GLU A 12 9.09 5.99 -1.67
CA GLU A 12 9.14 6.15 -0.21
C GLU A 12 7.82 5.70 0.44
N THR A 13 6.69 6.18 -0.07
CA THR A 13 5.37 5.84 0.48
C THR A 13 5.07 4.35 0.35
N PHE A 14 5.39 3.76 -0.80
CA PHE A 14 5.19 2.33 -1.05
C PHE A 14 6.05 1.50 -0.10
N SER A 15 7.34 1.83 0.03
CA SER A 15 8.29 1.05 0.83
C SER A 15 7.93 1.08 2.30
N ASP A 16 7.65 2.26 2.86
CA ASP A 16 7.27 2.41 4.27
C ASP A 16 5.98 1.66 4.59
N MET A 17 4.97 1.77 3.71
CA MET A 17 3.70 1.10 3.92
C MET A 17 3.82 -0.42 3.75
N PHE A 18 4.61 -0.87 2.76
CA PHE A 18 4.87 -2.29 2.56
C PHE A 18 5.51 -2.91 3.81
N ASP A 19 6.59 -2.33 4.31
CA ASP A 19 7.31 -2.86 5.47
C ASP A 19 6.43 -2.90 6.72
N ALA A 20 5.62 -1.85 6.94
CA ALA A 20 4.66 -1.80 8.04
C ALA A 20 3.60 -2.91 7.94
N LEU A 21 2.93 -3.04 6.79
CA LEU A 21 1.88 -4.05 6.59
C LEU A 21 2.41 -5.48 6.69
N VAL A 22 3.62 -5.73 6.21
CA VAL A 22 4.27 -7.04 6.36
C VAL A 22 4.56 -7.35 7.84
N ALA A 23 5.08 -6.37 8.58
CA ALA A 23 5.36 -6.52 10.01
C ALA A 23 4.06 -6.75 10.81
N GLU A 24 3.04 -5.93 10.62
CA GLU A 24 1.74 -6.05 11.28
C GLU A 24 1.10 -7.42 10.99
N TYR A 25 1.15 -7.90 9.75
CA TYR A 25 0.59 -9.21 9.39
C TYR A 25 1.34 -10.36 10.06
N LYS A 26 2.67 -10.33 10.04
CA LYS A 26 3.52 -11.35 10.67
C LYS A 26 3.33 -11.39 12.18
N ASN A 27 3.24 -10.22 12.82
CA ASN A 27 2.94 -10.08 14.25
C ASN A 27 1.49 -10.47 14.59
N GLY A 28 0.63 -10.55 13.57
CA GLY A 28 -0.76 -10.89 13.74
C GLY A 28 -1.65 -9.75 14.22
N GLU A 29 -1.17 -8.52 14.08
CA GLU A 29 -1.84 -7.26 14.40
C GLU A 29 -2.92 -6.93 13.37
N ILE A 30 -2.72 -7.37 12.11
CA ILE A 30 -3.70 -7.25 11.03
C ILE A 30 -3.99 -8.61 10.38
N THR A 31 -5.27 -8.91 10.14
CA THR A 31 -5.71 -10.10 9.41
C THR A 31 -5.80 -9.85 7.90
N VAL A 32 -5.89 -10.92 7.11
CA VAL A 32 -6.11 -10.81 5.65
C VAL A 32 -7.44 -10.11 5.34
N GLU A 33 -8.48 -10.36 6.13
CA GLU A 33 -9.79 -9.71 5.99
C GLU A 33 -9.68 -8.19 6.26
N GLN A 34 -8.95 -7.80 7.30
CA GLN A 34 -8.70 -6.39 7.60
C GLN A 34 -7.88 -5.72 6.49
N LEU A 35 -6.84 -6.36 5.98
CA LEU A 35 -6.08 -5.87 4.81
C LEU A 35 -6.99 -5.64 3.58
N LYS A 36 -7.95 -6.54 3.32
CA LYS A 36 -8.92 -6.39 2.22
C LYS A 36 -9.89 -5.23 2.44
N MET A 37 -10.36 -5.04 3.67
CA MET A 37 -11.21 -3.89 4.01
C MET A 37 -10.44 -2.57 3.85
N ASN A 38 -9.23 -2.50 4.39
CA ASN A 38 -8.35 -1.34 4.25
C ASN A 38 -8.07 -1.04 2.78
N LEU A 39 -7.77 -2.05 1.96
CA LEU A 39 -7.57 -1.86 0.52
C LEU A 39 -8.80 -1.25 -0.16
N ALA A 40 -10.01 -1.72 0.16
CA ALA A 40 -11.23 -1.17 -0.42
C ALA A 40 -11.44 0.30 -0.04
N GLU A 41 -11.13 0.67 1.21
CA GLU A 41 -11.15 2.06 1.67
C GLU A 41 -10.11 2.92 0.94
N GLN A 42 -8.87 2.43 0.83
CA GLN A 42 -7.79 3.14 0.13
C GLN A 42 -8.09 3.34 -1.36
N GLN A 43 -8.74 2.36 -2.01
CA GLN A 43 -9.20 2.50 -3.40
C GLN A 43 -10.23 3.63 -3.54
N GLN A 44 -11.16 3.76 -2.59
CA GLN A 44 -12.11 4.86 -2.60
C GLN A 44 -11.44 6.22 -2.33
N ILE A 45 -10.43 6.26 -1.47
CA ILE A 45 -9.63 7.47 -1.21
C ILE A 45 -8.86 7.88 -2.47
N LEU A 46 -8.23 6.93 -3.16
CA LEU A 46 -7.52 7.17 -4.42
C LEU A 46 -8.43 7.75 -5.50
N LEU A 47 -9.66 7.23 -5.64
CA LEU A 47 -10.64 7.76 -6.59
C LEU A 47 -10.93 9.25 -6.35
N ASN A 48 -11.04 9.66 -5.09
CA ASN A 48 -11.24 11.07 -4.73
C ASN A 48 -9.96 11.88 -5.00
N ALA A 49 -8.79 11.33 -4.67
CA ALA A 49 -7.49 11.99 -4.81
C ALA A 49 -7.16 12.40 -6.25
N PHE A 50 -7.63 11.67 -7.27
CA PHE A 50 -7.46 12.05 -8.68
C PHE A 50 -8.04 13.44 -9.01
N THR A 51 -9.05 13.89 -8.25
CA THR A 51 -9.65 15.22 -8.42
C THR A 51 -9.03 16.30 -7.53
N GLU A 52 -8.19 15.91 -6.57
CA GLU A 52 -7.62 16.80 -5.56
C GLU A 52 -6.17 17.21 -5.83
N GLY A 53 -5.48 16.52 -6.75
CA GLY A 53 -4.17 16.91 -7.27
C GLY A 53 -3.16 15.78 -7.34
N GLU A 54 -2.08 16.02 -8.10
CA GLU A 54 -1.06 15.01 -8.45
C GLU A 54 -0.31 14.47 -7.23
N VAL A 55 0.08 15.33 -6.28
CA VAL A 55 0.78 14.88 -5.07
C VAL A 55 -0.06 13.88 -4.27
N LYS A 56 -1.35 14.18 -4.09
CA LYS A 56 -2.25 13.33 -3.32
C LYS A 56 -2.56 12.04 -4.06
N SER A 57 -2.78 12.10 -5.38
CA SER A 57 -3.03 10.90 -6.18
C SER A 57 -1.81 9.97 -6.21
N THR A 58 -0.59 10.50 -6.33
CA THR A 58 0.65 9.70 -6.26
C THR A 58 0.79 8.99 -4.92
N TYR A 59 0.60 9.70 -3.80
CA TYR A 59 0.64 9.12 -2.46
C TYR A 59 -0.42 8.02 -2.28
N CYS A 60 -1.67 8.31 -2.63
CA CYS A 60 -2.76 7.34 -2.49
C CYS A 60 -2.57 6.13 -3.42
N ASN A 61 -1.93 6.30 -4.58
CA ASN A 61 -1.62 5.20 -5.47
C ASN A 61 -0.59 4.25 -4.84
N ALA A 62 0.51 4.79 -4.32
CA ALA A 62 1.52 4.01 -3.60
C ALA A 62 0.93 3.22 -2.43
N MET A 63 0.01 3.83 -1.67
CA MET A 63 -0.72 3.17 -0.59
C MET A 63 -1.54 1.96 -1.07
N VAL A 64 -2.31 2.14 -2.14
CA VAL A 64 -3.12 1.08 -2.72
C VAL A 64 -2.24 -0.07 -3.24
N ASP A 65 -1.16 0.26 -3.94
CA ASP A 65 -0.26 -0.74 -4.52
C ASP A 65 0.49 -1.53 -3.44
N ALA A 66 0.90 -0.89 -2.34
CA ALA A 66 1.48 -1.60 -1.20
C ALA A 66 0.50 -2.64 -0.61
N HIS A 67 -0.77 -2.26 -0.40
CA HIS A 67 -1.80 -3.17 0.09
C HIS A 67 -2.04 -4.34 -0.88
N GLN A 68 -2.16 -4.06 -2.18
CA GLN A 68 -2.36 -5.09 -3.21
C GLN A 68 -1.17 -6.05 -3.26
N TYR A 69 0.05 -5.52 -3.16
CA TYR A 69 1.25 -6.32 -3.23
C TYR A 69 1.41 -7.23 -2.02
N VAL A 70 1.20 -6.72 -0.80
CA VAL A 70 1.22 -7.55 0.42
C VAL A 70 0.17 -8.66 0.35
N LEU A 71 -1.07 -8.34 -0.06
CA LEU A 71 -2.11 -9.35 -0.26
C LEU A 71 -1.71 -10.40 -1.29
N ALA A 72 -1.11 -10.01 -2.40
CA ALA A 72 -0.61 -10.94 -3.41
C ALA A 72 0.50 -11.85 -2.87
N LEU A 73 1.42 -11.33 -2.05
CA LEU A 73 2.48 -12.11 -1.43
C LEU A 73 1.93 -13.11 -0.40
N ILE A 74 0.95 -12.69 0.42
CA ILE A 74 0.28 -13.57 1.39
C ILE A 74 -0.48 -14.68 0.65
N ASN A 75 -1.28 -14.34 -0.37
CA ASN A 75 -2.06 -15.31 -1.14
C ASN A 75 -1.17 -16.32 -1.88
N ASN A 76 0.05 -15.92 -2.26
CA ASN A 76 1.03 -16.79 -2.89
C ASN A 76 1.92 -17.54 -1.89
N GLY A 77 1.67 -17.41 -0.58
CA GLY A 77 2.44 -18.06 0.49
C GLY A 77 3.88 -17.55 0.63
N LYS A 78 4.22 -16.40 0.04
CA LYS A 78 5.56 -15.79 0.17
C LYS A 78 5.74 -15.05 1.50
N ILE A 79 4.64 -14.60 2.09
CA ILE A 79 4.58 -14.09 3.45
C ILE A 79 3.67 -15.04 4.22
N VAL A 80 4.20 -15.57 5.32
CA VAL A 80 3.48 -16.47 6.22
C VAL A 80 3.58 -15.86 7.62
N ARG A 81 2.50 -15.98 8.38
CA ARG A 81 2.47 -15.60 9.80
C ARG A 81 3.38 -16.56 10.60
N GLU A 82 4.15 -16.02 11.53
CA GLU A 82 5.02 -16.83 12.41
C GLU A 82 4.21 -17.66 13.42
#